data_AF-A0A9X4RKN6-F1
#
_entry.id   AF-A0A9X4RKN6-F1
#
_cell.length_a   1.000
_cell.length_b   1.000
_cell.length_c   1.000
_cell.angle_alpha   90.00
_cell.angle_beta   90.00
_cell.angle_gamma   90.00
#
_symmetry.space_group_name_H-M   'P 1'
#
loop_
_entity.id
_entity.type
_entity.pdbx_description
1 polymer ?
#
loop_
_entity_poly.entity_id
_entity_poly.type
_entity_poly.pdbx_seq_one_letter_code
_entity_poly.pdbx_strand_id
1 'polypeptide(L)'
;MVNLTYTTNRILPTAEELPSSDETPVDNQLQNDIPNLLLSLLASIWADRDDWYFGVDMGIYYNPDEPAIVPDGFLAMGVKHNMGERGRLSYVLWEEQNIMPIFALEVVSERYNSEYEDKLADYQALGILYYAIYNPLSGRRGIFKNRQRLEVYRLIAGKYELLPIENNYIWLPEIDLALGYEQGEHIAWLREWLYWYNTSGDRYLTANERAANAEIMAAQERLAKQQMQAIADQERQQKEKLAAYLRSIGVDPDAI
;
A
#
# COMPACT_ATOMS: atom_id res chain seq x y z
N MET A 1 10.47 22.90 17.03
CA MET A 1 11.12 22.96 15.71
C MET A 1 12.42 22.21 15.85
N VAL A 2 12.55 21.06 15.20
CA VAL A 2 13.88 20.48 14.98
C VAL A 2 14.68 21.51 14.19
N ASN A 3 15.90 21.79 14.63
CA ASN A 3 16.74 22.80 14.01
C ASN A 3 17.25 22.22 12.68
N LEU A 4 16.52 22.48 11.59
CA LEU A 4 16.97 22.17 10.23
C LEU A 4 18.16 23.04 9.79
N THR A 5 18.64 23.92 10.68
CA THR A 5 19.78 24.81 10.42
C THR A 5 21.08 24.12 10.82
N TYR A 6 21.79 23.60 9.82
CA TYR A 6 23.20 23.24 9.92
C TYR A 6 24.05 24.28 9.16
N THR A 7 25.36 24.27 9.41
CA THR A 7 26.29 25.21 8.77
C THR A 7 26.30 24.99 7.26
N THR A 8 25.85 25.98 6.47
CA THR A 8 25.69 25.87 5.01
C THR A 8 27.00 25.94 4.22
N ASN A 9 28.13 26.25 4.88
CA ASN A 9 29.46 26.37 4.27
C ASN A 9 30.31 25.09 4.40
N ARG A 10 29.69 23.91 4.40
CA ARG A 10 30.41 22.63 4.36
C ARG A 10 29.89 21.72 3.27
N ILE A 11 30.72 20.77 2.84
CA ILE A 11 30.30 19.64 2.02
C ILE A 11 29.44 18.74 2.92
N LEU A 12 28.23 18.43 2.47
CA LEU A 12 27.31 17.54 3.18
C LEU A 12 27.64 16.08 2.82
N PRO A 13 27.48 15.15 3.77
CA PRO A 13 27.73 13.74 3.49
C PRO A 13 26.71 13.23 2.47
N THR A 14 27.16 12.33 1.61
CA THR A 14 26.30 11.61 0.68
C THR A 14 25.67 10.40 1.33
N ALA A 15 24.64 9.80 0.71
CA ALA A 15 24.07 8.55 1.22
C ALA A 15 25.08 7.39 1.33
N GLU A 16 26.17 7.42 0.55
CA GLU A 16 27.25 6.42 0.60
C GLU A 16 28.18 6.59 1.82
N GLU A 17 28.23 7.79 2.39
CA GLU A 17 29.05 8.13 3.55
C GLU A 17 28.27 8.00 4.88
N LEU A 18 26.96 7.82 4.79
CA LEU A 18 26.06 7.69 5.93
C LEU A 18 25.75 6.21 6.23
N PRO A 19 25.55 5.85 7.52
CA PRO A 19 25.08 4.52 7.87
C PRO A 19 23.76 4.17 7.18
N SER A 20 23.75 3.08 6.42
CA SER A 20 22.53 2.56 5.77
C SER A 20 21.89 1.39 6.51
N SER A 21 22.47 0.97 7.65
CA SER A 21 21.95 -0.06 8.55
C SER A 21 22.45 0.25 9.97
N ASP A 22 21.62 -0.05 10.96
CA ASP A 22 21.96 0.08 12.39
C ASP A 22 22.54 -1.23 12.98
N GLU A 23 22.77 -2.25 12.15
CA GLU A 23 23.25 -3.59 12.49
C GLU A 23 22.50 -4.30 13.64
N THR A 24 21.28 -3.85 13.96
CA THR A 24 20.54 -4.33 15.13
C THR A 24 19.26 -5.07 14.69
N PRO A 25 19.25 -6.42 14.62
CA PRO A 25 18.06 -7.16 14.23
C PRO A 25 17.05 -7.16 15.39
N VAL A 26 16.13 -6.19 15.39
CA VAL A 26 15.08 -6.06 16.43
C VAL A 26 13.66 -6.10 15.90
N ASP A 27 13.47 -6.06 14.58
CA ASP A 27 12.12 -6.02 14.02
C ASP A 27 11.42 -7.37 14.07
N ASN A 28 10.13 -7.31 14.40
CA ASN A 28 9.26 -8.46 14.31
C ASN A 28 8.64 -8.58 12.92
N GLN A 29 8.12 -9.77 12.61
CA GLN A 29 7.55 -10.08 11.29
C GLN A 29 6.52 -9.05 10.80
N LEU A 30 5.66 -8.50 11.67
CA LEU A 30 4.63 -7.54 11.25
C LEU A 30 5.19 -6.15 10.93
N GLN A 31 6.26 -5.73 11.59
CA GLN A 31 6.96 -4.48 11.26
C GLN A 31 7.59 -4.56 9.86
N ASN A 32 7.94 -5.75 9.38
CA ASN A 32 8.40 -5.95 8.01
C ASN A 32 7.23 -6.12 7.02
N ASP A 33 6.29 -7.02 7.30
CA ASP A 33 5.31 -7.47 6.29
C ASP A 33 4.25 -6.41 5.98
N ILE A 34 3.85 -5.59 6.97
CA ILE A 34 2.82 -4.55 6.79
C ILE A 34 3.29 -3.42 5.86
N PRO A 35 4.43 -2.74 6.11
CA PRO A 35 4.89 -1.69 5.21
C PRO A 35 5.25 -2.23 3.82
N ASN A 36 5.77 -3.45 3.71
CA ASN A 36 6.01 -4.09 2.40
C ASN A 36 4.70 -4.36 1.63
N LEU A 37 3.63 -4.77 2.31
CA LEU A 37 2.31 -4.89 1.70
C LEU A 37 1.83 -3.52 1.17
N LEU A 38 1.92 -2.46 1.96
CA LEU A 38 1.53 -1.11 1.54
C LEU A 38 2.36 -0.61 0.35
N LEU A 39 3.69 -0.83 0.36
CA LEU A 39 4.57 -0.52 -0.78
C LEU A 39 4.12 -1.26 -2.04
N SER A 40 3.85 -2.57 -1.94
CA SER A 40 3.42 -3.38 -3.09
C SER A 40 2.09 -2.90 -3.70
N LEU A 41 1.18 -2.40 -2.86
CA LEU A 41 -0.08 -1.81 -3.29
C LEU A 41 0.17 -0.47 -4.00
N LEU A 42 0.99 0.42 -3.43
CA LEU A 42 1.35 1.69 -4.08
C LEU A 42 2.00 1.47 -5.45
N ALA A 43 2.92 0.52 -5.56
CA ALA A 43 3.56 0.17 -6.83
C ALA A 43 2.53 -0.23 -7.91
N SER A 44 1.39 -0.80 -7.50
CA SER A 44 0.29 -1.11 -8.42
C SER A 44 -0.67 0.07 -8.66
N ILE A 45 -0.96 0.87 -7.63
CA ILE A 45 -1.91 1.98 -7.71
C ILE A 45 -1.32 3.13 -8.53
N TRP A 46 -0.03 3.37 -8.36
CA TRP A 46 0.73 4.45 -8.97
C TRP A 46 1.76 3.93 -9.98
N ALA A 47 1.44 2.83 -10.68
CA ALA A 47 2.33 2.20 -11.66
C ALA A 47 2.79 3.15 -12.78
N ASP A 48 1.94 4.13 -13.13
CA ASP A 48 2.20 5.13 -14.17
C ASP A 48 2.81 6.44 -13.61
N ARG A 49 3.23 6.45 -12.34
CA ARG A 49 3.83 7.60 -11.66
C ARG A 49 5.27 7.33 -11.25
N ASP A 50 6.10 8.36 -11.33
CA ASP A 50 7.51 8.35 -10.87
C ASP A 50 7.79 9.46 -9.85
N ASP A 51 6.76 10.14 -9.32
CA ASP A 51 6.85 11.28 -8.41
C ASP A 51 6.54 10.90 -6.94
N TRP A 52 6.95 9.71 -6.51
CA TRP A 52 6.76 9.24 -5.14
C TRP A 52 7.85 8.25 -4.74
N TYR A 53 8.11 8.10 -3.45
CA TYR A 53 8.97 7.05 -2.92
C TYR A 53 8.43 6.55 -1.59
N PHE A 54 8.32 5.23 -1.43
CA PHE A 54 7.95 4.61 -0.17
C PHE A 54 9.13 3.79 0.35
N GLY A 55 9.68 4.20 1.50
CA GLY A 55 10.76 3.50 2.18
C GLY A 55 10.20 2.56 3.24
N VAL A 56 10.90 1.44 3.47
CA VAL A 56 10.59 0.44 4.51
C VAL A 56 11.88 0.21 5.28
N ASP A 57 11.82 0.32 6.60
CA ASP A 57 12.98 0.16 7.49
C ASP A 57 14.22 0.91 6.96
N MET A 58 14.04 2.20 6.65
CA MET A 58 15.06 3.02 6.00
C MET A 58 15.26 4.34 6.75
N GLY A 59 16.54 4.64 7.00
CA GLY A 59 16.95 5.89 7.65
C GLY A 59 16.60 7.13 6.84
N ILE A 60 15.94 8.09 7.48
CA ILE A 60 15.73 9.44 6.98
C ILE A 60 16.73 10.37 7.67
N TYR A 61 17.65 10.93 6.87
CA TYR A 61 18.63 11.92 7.32
C TYR A 61 18.08 13.32 7.07
N TYR A 62 17.58 13.94 8.15
CA TYR A 62 17.03 15.30 8.12
C TYR A 62 18.05 16.37 8.52
N ASN A 63 19.08 15.98 9.27
CA ASN A 63 20.19 16.83 9.66
C ASN A 63 21.49 16.00 9.59
N PRO A 64 22.53 16.48 8.90
CA PRO A 64 23.82 15.79 8.77
C PRO A 64 24.60 15.57 10.08
N ASP A 65 24.25 16.27 11.16
CA ASP A 65 24.89 16.10 12.48
C ASP A 65 24.03 15.30 13.48
N GLU A 66 22.79 14.97 13.11
CA GLU A 66 21.88 14.20 13.94
C GLU A 66 21.76 12.75 13.45
N PRO A 67 21.43 11.79 14.32
CA PRO A 67 21.09 10.44 13.89
C PRO A 67 19.88 10.45 12.93
N ALA A 68 19.86 9.49 12.01
CA ALA A 68 18.67 9.23 11.21
C ALA A 68 17.51 8.77 12.10
N ILE A 69 16.29 9.14 11.70
CA ILE A 69 15.08 8.46 12.16
C ILE A 69 14.81 7.27 11.25
N VAL A 70 14.29 6.17 11.79
CA VAL A 70 13.99 4.95 11.03
C VAL A 70 12.53 4.57 11.31
N PRO A 71 11.58 4.96 10.44
CA PRO A 71 10.20 4.49 10.50
C PRO A 71 10.09 3.06 9.94
N ASP A 72 9.11 2.29 10.42
CA ASP A 72 8.77 0.99 9.80
C ASP A 72 8.36 1.19 8.32
N GLY A 73 7.71 2.31 8.00
CA GLY A 73 7.57 2.77 6.62
C GLY A 73 7.32 4.26 6.51
N PHE A 74 7.65 4.87 5.38
CA PHE A 74 7.34 6.28 5.10
C PHE A 74 7.04 6.49 3.63
N LEU A 75 6.30 7.56 3.32
CA LEU A 75 6.00 7.99 1.96
C LEU A 75 6.47 9.43 1.75
N ALA A 76 7.24 9.65 0.69
CA ALA A 76 7.58 10.96 0.16
C ALA A 76 6.92 11.16 -1.21
N MET A 77 6.42 12.37 -1.45
CA MET A 77 5.73 12.77 -2.70
C MET A 77 6.54 13.87 -3.38
N GLY A 78 6.61 13.87 -4.70
CA GLY A 78 7.41 14.80 -5.50
C GLY A 78 8.89 14.41 -5.66
N VAL A 79 9.29 13.23 -5.17
CA VAL A 79 10.63 12.66 -5.37
C VAL A 79 10.59 11.51 -6.38
N LYS A 80 11.72 11.20 -7.01
CA LYS A 80 11.75 10.12 -8.02
C LYS A 80 11.50 8.75 -7.40
N HIS A 81 10.62 7.93 -7.97
CA HIS A 81 10.49 6.56 -7.52
C HIS A 81 11.73 5.74 -7.89
N ASN A 82 12.12 5.79 -9.16
CA ASN A 82 13.21 4.99 -9.70
C ASN A 82 14.54 5.77 -9.75
N MET A 83 15.52 5.33 -8.97
CA MET A 83 16.88 5.92 -8.90
C MET A 83 17.94 5.11 -9.68
N GLY A 84 17.53 4.14 -10.50
CA GLY A 84 18.43 3.27 -11.25
C GLY A 84 19.00 2.12 -10.41
N GLU A 85 20.08 1.51 -10.89
CA GLU A 85 20.59 0.21 -10.39
C GLU A 85 21.00 0.20 -8.90
N ARG A 86 21.42 1.34 -8.35
CA ARG A 86 21.84 1.43 -6.94
C ARG A 86 20.67 1.65 -5.98
N GLY A 87 19.51 2.08 -6.47
CA GLY A 87 18.40 2.49 -5.61
C GLY A 87 18.78 3.59 -4.62
N ARG A 88 18.11 3.61 -3.47
CA ARG A 88 18.41 4.49 -2.33
C ARG A 88 19.03 3.68 -1.20
N LEU A 89 20.16 4.13 -0.68
CA LEU A 89 20.78 3.57 0.53
C LEU A 89 20.14 4.13 1.81
N SER A 90 19.69 5.38 1.74
CA SER A 90 18.98 6.10 2.80
C SER A 90 18.21 7.24 2.16
N TYR A 91 17.27 7.81 2.90
CA TYR A 91 16.51 8.98 2.44
C TYR A 91 17.14 10.26 2.98
N VAL A 92 17.98 10.89 2.15
CA VAL A 92 18.81 12.03 2.54
C VAL A 92 18.16 13.32 2.07
N LEU A 93 17.66 14.16 2.99
CA LEU A 93 16.84 15.32 2.62
C LEU A 93 17.57 16.28 1.67
N TRP A 94 18.84 16.58 1.88
CA TRP A 94 19.58 17.51 1.03
C TRP A 94 19.91 16.95 -0.36
N GLU A 95 19.87 15.62 -0.55
CA GLU A 95 19.93 14.99 -1.88
C GLU A 95 18.55 14.96 -2.55
N GLU A 96 17.48 14.94 -1.76
CA GLU A 96 16.07 14.91 -2.19
C GLU A 96 15.43 16.32 -2.22
N GLN A 97 16.22 17.37 -2.51
CA GLN A 97 15.74 18.76 -2.63
C GLN A 97 15.01 19.29 -1.38
N ASN A 98 15.35 18.76 -0.21
CA ASN A 98 14.72 18.99 1.09
C ASN A 98 13.23 18.63 1.13
N ILE A 99 12.80 17.66 0.32
CA ILE A 99 11.43 17.12 0.35
C ILE A 99 11.31 16.16 1.54
N MET A 100 10.62 16.61 2.59
CA MET A 100 10.28 15.78 3.75
C MET A 100 9.23 14.73 3.37
N PRO A 101 9.31 13.48 3.89
CA PRO A 101 8.21 12.53 3.78
C PRO A 101 6.89 13.13 4.28
N ILE A 102 5.82 12.90 3.54
CA ILE A 102 4.48 13.37 3.89
C ILE A 102 3.83 12.45 4.93
N PHE A 103 4.26 11.19 5.02
CA PHE A 103 3.66 10.19 5.88
C PHE A 103 4.73 9.29 6.49
N ALA A 104 4.56 8.94 7.76
CA ALA A 104 5.33 7.93 8.49
C ALA A 104 4.37 6.90 9.13
N LEU A 105 4.80 5.64 9.17
CA LEU A 105 4.10 4.50 9.73
C LEU A 105 4.95 3.83 10.81
N GLU A 106 4.29 3.49 11.90
CA GLU A 106 4.83 2.65 12.98
C GLU A 106 3.85 1.51 13.28
N VAL A 107 4.38 0.31 13.44
CA VAL A 107 3.67 -0.92 13.77
C VAL A 107 4.08 -1.34 15.17
N VAL A 108 3.14 -1.22 16.10
CA VAL A 108 3.39 -1.52 17.52
C VAL A 108 3.76 -2.99 17.70
N SER A 109 4.92 -3.23 18.32
CA SER A 109 5.39 -4.56 18.72
C SER A 109 5.02 -4.92 20.17
N GLU A 110 5.34 -6.15 20.61
CA GLU A 110 5.18 -6.53 22.03
C GLU A 110 6.08 -5.71 22.97
N ARG A 111 7.24 -5.28 22.48
CA ARG A 111 8.13 -4.39 23.22
C ARG A 111 7.84 -2.96 22.79
N TYR A 112 7.09 -2.27 23.64
CA TYR A 112 6.78 -0.85 23.43
C TYR A 112 8.03 -0.01 23.16
N ASN A 113 7.97 0.83 22.11
CA ASN A 113 9.10 1.64 21.64
C ASN A 113 8.73 3.13 21.51
N SER A 114 7.93 3.62 22.46
CA SER A 114 7.52 5.03 22.57
C SER A 114 6.78 5.57 21.32
N GLU A 115 6.03 4.71 20.61
CA GLU A 115 5.32 5.07 19.39
C GLU A 115 4.30 6.21 19.64
N TYR A 116 3.72 6.30 20.85
CA TYR A 116 2.74 7.33 21.21
C TYR A 116 3.33 8.53 21.96
N GLU A 117 4.63 8.56 22.27
CA GLU A 117 5.28 9.68 22.97
C GLU A 117 6.45 10.26 22.15
N ASP A 118 7.63 9.64 22.24
CA ASP A 118 8.87 10.21 21.69
C ASP A 118 8.80 10.28 20.17
N LYS A 119 8.44 9.18 19.50
CA LYS A 119 8.29 9.16 18.03
C LYS A 119 7.22 10.15 17.54
N LEU A 120 6.12 10.27 18.27
CA LEU A 120 5.06 11.24 17.96
C LEU A 120 5.60 12.68 18.04
N ALA A 121 6.36 13.00 19.09
CA ALA A 121 6.97 14.32 19.24
C ALA A 121 8.03 14.60 18.17
N ASP A 122 8.85 13.61 17.82
CA ASP A 122 9.90 13.72 16.82
C ASP A 122 9.33 13.99 15.43
N TYR A 123 8.39 13.16 14.97
CA TYR A 123 7.74 13.35 13.67
C TYR A 123 6.97 14.67 13.59
N GLN A 124 6.33 15.09 14.69
CA GLN A 124 5.68 16.40 14.80
C GLN A 124 6.68 17.54 14.63
N ALA A 125 7.86 17.42 15.26
CA ALA A 125 8.88 18.45 15.26
C ALA A 125 9.63 18.54 13.93
N LEU A 126 9.69 17.42 13.17
CA LEU A 126 10.20 17.34 11.80
C LEU A 126 9.20 17.88 10.76
N GLY A 127 7.91 17.91 11.10
CA GLY A 127 6.89 18.43 10.19
C GLY A 127 6.32 17.38 9.23
N ILE A 128 6.44 16.09 9.54
CA ILE A 128 5.81 15.02 8.75
C ILE A 128 4.29 15.19 8.86
N LEU A 129 3.61 15.33 7.73
CA LEU A 129 2.19 15.73 7.71
C LEU A 129 1.29 14.67 8.34
N TYR A 130 1.53 13.39 8.07
CA TYR A 130 0.77 12.29 8.62
C TYR A 130 1.64 11.33 9.41
N TYR A 131 1.17 10.97 10.60
CA TYR A 131 1.78 9.93 11.40
C TYR A 131 0.76 8.85 11.72
N ALA A 132 0.98 7.65 11.17
CA ALA A 132 0.12 6.49 11.38
C ALA A 132 0.75 5.50 12.36
N ILE A 133 -0.04 5.07 13.33
CA ILE A 133 0.32 4.02 14.27
C ILE A 133 -0.68 2.87 14.09
N TYR A 134 -0.18 1.70 13.70
CA TYR A 134 -0.96 0.47 13.65
C TYR A 134 -0.65 -0.41 14.85
N ASN A 135 -1.68 -0.75 15.62
CA ASN A 135 -1.59 -1.51 16.85
C ASN A 135 -2.30 -2.86 16.71
N PRO A 136 -1.61 -3.93 16.26
CA PRO A 136 -2.19 -5.28 16.19
C PRO A 136 -2.52 -5.87 17.57
N LEU A 137 -2.03 -5.24 18.65
CA LEU A 137 -2.24 -5.63 20.04
C LEU A 137 -3.38 -4.85 20.70
N SER A 138 -4.11 -4.02 19.95
CA SER A 138 -5.26 -3.25 20.44
C SER A 138 -6.24 -4.14 21.22
N GLY A 139 -6.62 -3.68 22.41
CA GLY A 139 -7.52 -4.41 23.32
C GLY A 139 -6.86 -5.52 24.15
N ARG A 140 -5.55 -5.77 24.01
CA ARG A 140 -4.77 -6.60 24.95
C ARG A 140 -4.48 -5.84 26.26
N ARG A 141 -3.80 -6.48 27.22
CA ARG A 141 -3.46 -5.87 28.53
C ARG A 141 -2.39 -4.78 28.40
N GLY A 142 -2.31 -3.89 29.39
CA GLY A 142 -1.30 -2.83 29.47
C GLY A 142 -1.68 -1.57 28.69
N ILE A 143 -0.66 -0.83 28.23
CA ILE A 143 -0.80 0.45 27.52
C ILE A 143 -1.56 0.33 26.19
N PHE A 144 -1.60 -0.87 25.59
CA PHE A 144 -2.27 -1.15 24.31
C PHE A 144 -3.80 -1.27 24.42
N LYS A 145 -4.35 -1.40 25.64
CA LYS A 145 -5.77 -1.71 25.85
C LYS A 145 -6.71 -0.61 25.36
N ASN A 146 -6.31 0.64 25.57
CA ASN A 146 -7.15 1.81 25.36
C ASN A 146 -6.82 2.55 24.05
N ARG A 147 -5.95 1.98 23.22
CA ARG A 147 -5.56 2.50 21.91
C ARG A 147 -6.41 1.86 20.82
N GLN A 148 -6.67 2.60 19.75
CA GLN A 148 -7.36 2.05 18.58
C GLN A 148 -6.41 1.14 17.79
N ARG A 149 -6.99 0.33 16.88
CA ARG A 149 -6.22 -0.51 15.96
C ARG A 149 -5.36 0.33 15.01
N LEU A 150 -5.90 1.44 14.54
CA LEU A 150 -5.23 2.39 13.67
C LEU A 150 -5.50 3.79 14.20
N GLU A 151 -4.44 4.53 14.51
CA GLU A 151 -4.49 5.95 14.85
C GLU A 151 -3.67 6.71 13.81
N VAL A 152 -4.29 7.66 13.10
CA VAL A 152 -3.57 8.53 12.16
C VAL A 152 -3.70 9.96 12.63
N TYR A 153 -2.56 10.60 12.85
CA TYR A 153 -2.46 12.00 13.23
C TYR A 153 -2.14 12.85 12.00
N ARG A 154 -2.76 14.02 11.90
CA ARG A 154 -2.43 15.04 10.91
C ARG A 154 -1.81 16.25 11.58
N LEU A 155 -0.74 16.77 11.01
CA LEU A 155 -0.08 17.97 11.51
C LEU A 155 -0.88 19.22 11.10
N ILE A 156 -1.45 19.91 12.09
CA ILE A 156 -2.23 21.13 11.91
C ILE A 156 -1.62 22.21 12.80
N ALA A 157 -1.20 23.32 12.18
CA ALA A 157 -0.54 24.44 12.88
C ALA A 157 0.62 24.00 13.81
N GLY A 158 1.40 23.01 13.37
CA GLY A 158 2.57 22.49 14.10
C GLY A 158 2.24 21.52 15.24
N LYS A 159 0.99 21.06 15.36
CA LYS A 159 0.59 20.03 16.33
C LYS A 159 -0.16 18.90 15.66
N TYR A 160 0.06 17.68 16.14
CA TYR A 160 -0.68 16.53 15.68
C TYR A 160 -2.09 16.50 16.27
N GLU A 161 -3.06 16.35 15.39
CA GLU A 161 -4.46 16.13 15.71
C GLU A 161 -4.86 14.74 15.20
N LEU A 162 -5.50 13.93 16.06
CA LEU A 162 -5.98 12.60 15.69
C LEU A 162 -7.13 12.72 14.70
N LEU A 163 -7.01 12.06 13.55
CA LEU A 163 -8.08 11.98 12.56
C LEU A 163 -9.14 10.95 12.98
N PRO A 164 -10.44 11.24 12.76
CA PRO A 164 -11.49 10.28 13.02
C PRO A 164 -11.42 9.12 12.01
N ILE A 165 -11.61 7.90 12.51
CA ILE A 165 -11.75 6.70 11.69
C ILE A 165 -13.21 6.46 11.33
N GLU A 166 -13.47 6.16 10.05
CA GLU A 166 -14.79 5.81 9.54
C GLU A 166 -14.70 4.47 8.84
N ASN A 167 -15.54 3.49 9.23
CA ASN A 167 -15.56 2.16 8.61
C ASN A 167 -14.18 1.47 8.50
N ASN A 168 -13.33 1.63 9.53
CA ASN A 168 -11.96 1.10 9.62
C ASN A 168 -10.93 1.74 8.65
N TYR A 169 -11.22 2.87 8.01
CA TYR A 169 -10.25 3.62 7.21
C TYR A 169 -10.28 5.13 7.50
N ILE A 170 -9.21 5.82 7.11
CA ILE A 170 -9.00 7.26 7.28
C ILE A 170 -8.53 7.84 5.95
N TRP A 171 -9.27 8.81 5.41
CA TRP A 171 -8.92 9.50 4.16
C TRP A 171 -7.78 10.50 4.38
N LEU A 172 -6.76 10.46 3.52
CA LEU A 172 -5.58 11.33 3.54
C LEU A 172 -5.57 12.19 2.26
N PRO A 173 -6.22 13.38 2.27
CA PRO A 173 -6.45 14.15 1.05
C PRO A 173 -5.19 14.48 0.25
N GLU A 174 -4.08 14.78 0.91
CA GLU A 174 -2.82 15.13 0.27
C GLU A 174 -2.11 13.92 -0.38
N ILE A 175 -2.51 12.70 -0.05
CA ILE A 175 -2.04 11.44 -0.65
C ILE A 175 -3.03 10.92 -1.70
N ASP A 176 -4.27 11.39 -1.69
CA ASP A 176 -5.39 10.93 -2.52
C ASP A 176 -5.69 9.42 -2.35
N LEU A 177 -5.47 8.93 -1.13
CA LEU A 177 -5.75 7.56 -0.70
C LEU A 177 -6.24 7.57 0.75
N ALA A 178 -7.00 6.55 1.13
CA ALA A 178 -7.28 6.24 2.53
C ALA A 178 -6.38 5.13 3.04
N LEU A 179 -5.97 5.19 4.31
CA LEU A 179 -5.32 4.08 5.01
C LEU A 179 -6.36 3.40 5.91
N GLY A 180 -6.47 2.08 5.82
CA GLY A 180 -7.40 1.33 6.65
C GLY A 180 -6.96 -0.10 6.89
N TYR A 181 -7.80 -0.85 7.60
CA TYR A 181 -7.53 -2.25 7.92
C TYR A 181 -8.72 -3.17 7.66
N GLU A 182 -8.42 -4.37 7.20
CA GLU A 182 -9.42 -5.40 6.90
C GLU A 182 -8.83 -6.81 7.03
N GLN A 183 -9.67 -7.81 7.27
CA GLN A 183 -9.26 -9.22 7.18
C GLN A 183 -8.91 -9.55 5.73
N GLY A 184 -7.74 -10.14 5.52
CA GLY A 184 -7.31 -10.61 4.21
C GLY A 184 -6.19 -11.62 4.33
N GLU A 185 -5.93 -12.31 3.22
CA GLU A 185 -4.80 -13.23 3.12
C GLU A 185 -3.63 -12.51 2.45
N HIS A 186 -2.51 -12.45 3.17
CA HIS A 186 -1.22 -12.02 2.63
C HIS A 186 -0.18 -13.03 3.09
N ILE A 187 0.79 -13.37 2.24
CA ILE A 187 1.85 -14.36 2.53
C ILE A 187 1.35 -15.67 3.17
N ALA A 188 0.23 -16.21 2.67
CA ALA A 188 -0.44 -17.40 3.21
C ALA A 188 -0.89 -17.28 4.68
N TRP A 189 -1.11 -16.06 5.15
CA TRP A 189 -1.58 -15.76 6.50
C TRP A 189 -2.84 -14.89 6.47
N LEU A 190 -3.95 -15.50 6.88
CA LEU A 190 -5.23 -14.82 7.08
C LEU A 190 -5.22 -14.07 8.41
N ARG A 191 -5.23 -12.74 8.34
CA ARG A 191 -5.37 -11.84 9.50
C ARG A 191 -5.87 -10.48 9.06
N GLU A 192 -6.00 -9.56 10.00
CA GLU A 192 -6.18 -8.14 9.70
C GLU A 192 -4.87 -7.55 9.20
N TRP A 193 -4.92 -6.88 8.05
CA TRP A 193 -3.77 -6.19 7.43
C TRP A 193 -4.12 -4.74 7.15
N LEU A 194 -3.09 -3.89 6.95
CA LEU A 194 -3.28 -2.55 6.43
C LEU A 194 -3.36 -2.55 4.91
N TYR A 195 -4.20 -1.68 4.38
CA TYR A 195 -4.36 -1.48 2.95
C TYR A 195 -4.63 -0.02 2.61
N TRP A 196 -4.37 0.31 1.35
CA TRP A 196 -4.86 1.55 0.75
C TRP A 196 -6.30 1.37 0.24
N TYR A 197 -7.07 2.44 0.33
CA TYR A 197 -8.47 2.52 -0.10
C TYR A 197 -8.63 3.68 -1.08
N ASN A 198 -9.52 3.52 -2.05
CA ASN A 198 -9.87 4.56 -3.01
C ASN A 198 -10.91 5.55 -2.44
N THR A 199 -11.26 6.59 -3.21
CA THR A 199 -12.26 7.61 -2.86
C THR A 199 -13.66 7.06 -2.58
N SER A 200 -13.98 5.86 -3.09
CA SER A 200 -15.25 5.18 -2.89
C SER A 200 -15.29 4.34 -1.61
N GLY A 201 -14.16 4.24 -0.89
CA GLY A 201 -14.02 3.39 0.28
C GLY A 201 -13.77 1.92 -0.06
N ASP A 202 -13.42 1.61 -1.31
CA ASP A 202 -13.02 0.25 -1.70
C ASP A 202 -11.53 0.04 -1.48
N ARG A 203 -11.19 -1.09 -0.85
CA ARG A 203 -9.82 -1.53 -0.65
C ARG A 203 -9.16 -1.88 -1.99
N TYR A 204 -7.92 -1.44 -2.19
CA TYR A 204 -7.12 -1.93 -3.31
C TYR A 204 -6.72 -3.38 -3.09
N LEU A 205 -7.01 -4.22 -4.09
CA LEU A 205 -6.66 -5.63 -4.08
C LEU A 205 -5.16 -5.85 -4.23
N THR A 206 -4.62 -6.84 -3.55
CA THR A 206 -3.25 -7.33 -3.75
C THR A 206 -3.08 -7.95 -5.15
N ALA A 207 -1.82 -8.14 -5.58
CA ALA A 207 -1.53 -8.78 -6.86
C ALA A 207 -2.14 -10.20 -6.96
N ASN A 208 -2.11 -10.98 -5.88
CA ASN A 208 -2.69 -12.32 -5.83
C ASN A 208 -4.21 -12.29 -5.94
N GLU A 209 -4.87 -11.36 -5.25
CA GLU A 209 -6.33 -11.20 -5.34
C GLU A 209 -6.76 -10.78 -6.74
N ARG A 210 -6.00 -9.88 -7.40
CA ARG A 210 -6.27 -9.49 -8.80
C ARG A 210 -6.06 -10.66 -9.76
N ALA A 211 -5.00 -11.45 -9.57
CA ALA A 211 -4.72 -12.62 -10.40
C ALA A 211 -5.84 -13.68 -10.25
N ALA A 212 -6.24 -13.99 -9.02
CA ALA A 212 -7.34 -14.92 -8.75
C ALA A 212 -8.67 -14.44 -9.38
N ASN A 213 -8.98 -13.15 -9.28
CA ASN A 213 -10.17 -12.59 -9.91
C ASN A 213 -10.11 -12.70 -11.45
N ALA A 214 -8.95 -12.43 -12.05
CA ALA A 214 -8.75 -12.57 -13.49
C ALA A 214 -8.90 -14.03 -13.96
N GLU A 215 -8.39 -14.99 -13.18
CA GLU A 215 -8.55 -16.43 -13.47
C GLU A 215 -10.00 -16.87 -13.41
N ILE A 216 -10.75 -16.42 -12.40
CA ILE A 216 -12.19 -16.69 -12.27
C ILE A 216 -12.96 -16.11 -13.46
N MET A 217 -12.68 -14.85 -13.83
CA MET A 217 -13.33 -14.21 -14.98
C MET A 217 -13.01 -14.94 -16.29
N ALA A 218 -11.75 -15.32 -16.52
CA ALA A 218 -11.34 -16.06 -17.71
C ALA A 218 -11.99 -17.46 -17.77
N ALA A 219 -12.14 -18.14 -16.63
CA ALA A 219 -12.82 -19.42 -16.54
C ALA A 219 -14.33 -19.29 -16.86
N GLN A 220 -14.98 -18.26 -16.34
CA GLN A 220 -16.39 -17.96 -16.62
C GLN A 220 -16.60 -17.63 -18.12
N GLU A 221 -15.72 -16.83 -18.72
CA GLU A 221 -15.81 -16.49 -20.14
C GLU A 221 -15.62 -17.73 -21.03
N ARG A 222 -14.67 -18.61 -20.68
CA ARG A 222 -14.48 -19.89 -21.39
C ARG A 222 -15.72 -20.77 -21.31
N LEU A 223 -16.33 -20.88 -20.13
CA LEU A 223 -17.55 -21.67 -19.94
C LEU A 223 -18.71 -21.09 -20.75
N ALA A 224 -18.88 -19.76 -20.74
CA ALA A 224 -19.92 -19.10 -21.52
C ALA A 224 -19.74 -19.32 -23.04
N LYS A 225 -18.50 -19.23 -23.55
CA LYS A 225 -18.19 -19.53 -24.96
C LYS A 225 -18.48 -20.98 -25.33
N GLN A 226 -18.14 -21.94 -24.47
CA GLN A 226 -18.43 -23.36 -24.69
C GLN A 226 -19.94 -23.62 -24.72
N GLN A 227 -20.71 -23.01 -23.81
CA GLN A 227 -22.16 -23.14 -23.80
C GLN A 227 -22.80 -22.55 -25.06
N MET A 228 -22.38 -21.35 -25.49
CA MET A 228 -22.86 -20.75 -26.73
C MET A 228 -22.53 -21.61 -27.95
N GLN A 229 -21.33 -22.18 -28.02
CA GLN A 229 -20.94 -23.08 -29.11
C GLN A 229 -21.81 -24.35 -29.12
N ALA A 230 -22.04 -24.95 -27.96
CA ALA A 230 -22.88 -26.14 -27.83
C ALA A 230 -24.34 -25.87 -28.26
N ILE A 231 -24.89 -24.70 -27.90
CA ILE A 231 -26.23 -24.28 -28.33
C ILE A 231 -26.26 -24.08 -29.84
N ALA A 232 -25.29 -23.37 -30.41
CA ALA A 232 -25.21 -23.14 -31.85
C ALA A 232 -25.08 -24.46 -32.65
N ASP A 233 -24.27 -25.40 -32.15
CA ASP A 233 -24.11 -26.72 -32.76
C ASP A 233 -25.40 -27.54 -32.66
N GLN A 234 -26.11 -27.46 -31.53
CA GLN A 234 -27.40 -28.12 -31.35
C GLN A 234 -28.48 -27.55 -32.29
N GLU A 235 -28.58 -26.22 -32.41
CA GLU A 235 -29.50 -25.56 -33.34
C GLU A 235 -29.19 -25.93 -34.79
N ARG A 236 -27.90 -25.96 -35.16
CA ARG A 236 -27.47 -26.38 -36.49
C ARG A 236 -27.88 -27.82 -36.78
N GLN A 237 -27.64 -28.75 -35.85
CA GLN A 237 -28.06 -30.15 -36.00
C GLN A 237 -29.58 -30.30 -36.10
N GLN A 238 -30.36 -29.52 -35.34
CA GLN A 238 -31.81 -29.53 -35.43
C GLN A 238 -32.31 -29.01 -36.78
N LYS A 239 -31.73 -27.90 -37.28
CA LYS A 239 -32.03 -27.37 -38.61
C LYS A 239 -31.69 -28.36 -39.72
N GLU A 240 -30.52 -29.01 -39.64
CA GLU A 240 -30.10 -30.03 -40.62
C GLU A 240 -31.04 -31.24 -40.63
N LYS A 241 -31.45 -31.74 -39.45
CA LYS A 241 -32.44 -32.83 -39.32
C LYS A 241 -33.81 -32.44 -39.89
N LEU A 242 -34.28 -31.23 -39.61
CA LEU A 242 -35.55 -30.73 -40.13
C LEU A 242 -35.51 -30.59 -41.65
N ALA A 243 -34.43 -30.02 -42.20
CA ALA A 243 -34.26 -29.91 -43.65
C ALA A 243 -34.21 -31.28 -44.34
N ALA A 244 -33.53 -32.26 -43.74
CA ALA A 244 -33.53 -33.64 -44.24
C ALA A 244 -34.93 -34.28 -44.22
N TYR A 245 -35.70 -34.04 -43.16
CA TYR A 245 -37.08 -34.52 -43.06
C TYR A 245 -38.00 -33.88 -44.11
N LEU A 246 -37.94 -32.55 -44.30
CA LEU A 246 -38.73 -31.83 -45.30
C LEU A 246 -38.45 -32.35 -46.72
N ARG A 247 -37.17 -32.57 -47.06
CA ARG A 247 -36.79 -33.18 -48.35
C ARG A 247 -37.38 -34.59 -48.52
N SER A 248 -37.46 -35.39 -47.46
CA SER A 248 -37.99 -36.76 -47.52
C SER A 248 -39.49 -36.83 -47.82
N ILE A 249 -40.24 -35.77 -47.51
CA ILE A 249 -41.67 -35.64 -47.81
C ILE A 249 -41.95 -34.81 -49.07
N GLY A 250 -40.91 -34.47 -49.84
CA GLY A 250 -41.03 -33.73 -51.12
C GLY A 250 -41.19 -32.22 -50.99
N VAL A 251 -40.88 -31.63 -49.82
CA VAL A 251 -40.91 -30.19 -49.58
C VAL A 251 -39.49 -29.63 -49.67
N ASP A 252 -39.29 -28.57 -50.46
CA ASP A 252 -38.01 -27.86 -50.54
C ASP A 252 -37.81 -26.97 -49.30
N PRO A 253 -36.82 -27.26 -48.42
CA PRO A 253 -36.59 -26.47 -47.21
C PRO A 253 -36.11 -25.05 -47.48
N ASP A 254 -35.51 -24.79 -48.64
CA ASP A 254 -34.91 -23.49 -48.99
C ASP A 254 -35.94 -22.54 -49.65
N ALA A 255 -37.17 -23.03 -49.87
CA ALA A 255 -38.29 -22.29 -50.45
C ALA A 255 -39.31 -21.79 -49.40
N ILE A 256 -39.03 -21.96 -48.11
CA ILE A 256 -39.87 -21.56 -46.95
C ILE A 256 -39.22 -20.41 -46.18
#